data_AF-A0A519PHT9-F1
#
_entry.id   AF-A0A519PHT9-F1
#
_cell.length_a   1.000
_cell.length_b   1.000
_cell.length_c   1.000
_cell.angle_alpha   90.00
_cell.angle_beta   90.00
_cell.angle_gamma   90.00
#
_symmetry.space_group_name_H-M   'P 1'
#
loop_
_entity.id
_entity.type
_entity.pdbx_description
1 polymer ?
#
loop_
_entity_poly.entity_id
_entity_poly.type
_entity_poly.pdbx_seq_one_letter_code
_entity_poly.pdbx_strand_id
1 'polypeptide(L)' 'NFLINTGEATAADLEGLGERVRADVMAKTGIQLEWEVKRVGRPA' A
#
# COMPACT_ATOMS: atom_id res chain seq x y z
N ASN A 1 2.80 9.29 -5.84
CA ASN A 1 3.24 7.95 -6.27
C ASN A 1 2.05 7.15 -6.74
N PHE A 2 2.24 6.00 -7.40
CA PHE A 2 1.15 5.21 -7.97
C PHE A 2 1.24 3.75 -7.52
N LEU A 3 0.10 3.18 -7.15
CA LEU A 3 -0.10 1.73 -7.12
C LEU A 3 -0.95 1.40 -8.34
N ILE A 4 -0.39 0.63 -9.28
CA ILE A 4 -1.02 0.32 -10.56
C ILE A 4 -1.40 -1.14 -10.56
N ASN A 5 -2.67 -1.43 -10.83
CA ASN A 5 -3.09 -2.78 -11.15
C ASN A 5 -2.83 -3.04 -12.64
N THR A 6 -1.87 -3.90 -12.95
CA THR A 6 -1.53 -4.28 -14.34
C THR A 6 -2.31 -5.50 -14.83
N GLY A 7 -3.27 -6.00 -14.06
CA GLY A 7 -4.06 -7.20 -14.37
C GLY A 7 -5.22 -7.39 -13.39
N GLU A 8 -5.24 -8.54 -12.71
CA GLU A 8 -6.34 -8.93 -11.81
C GLU A 8 -6.01 -8.71 -10.32
N ALA A 9 -5.17 -7.72 -9.99
CA ALA A 9 -4.81 -7.47 -8.60
C ALA A 9 -6.06 -7.13 -7.76
N THR A 10 -6.21 -7.84 -6.65
CA THR A 10 -7.30 -7.63 -5.70
C THR A 10 -7.01 -6.45 -4.77
N ALA A 11 -8.01 -6.03 -3.99
CA ALA A 11 -7.81 -5.02 -2.94
C ALA A 11 -6.73 -5.46 -1.93
N ALA A 12 -6.72 -6.74 -1.55
CA ALA A 12 -5.73 -7.29 -0.64
C ALA A 12 -4.31 -7.22 -1.21
N ASP A 13 -4.14 -7.43 -2.52
CA ASP A 13 -2.83 -7.34 -3.18
C ASP A 13 -2.28 -5.92 -3.15
N LEU A 14 -3.13 -4.93 -3.45
CA LEU A 14 -2.74 -3.51 -3.47
C LEU A 14 -2.46 -2.97 -2.06
N GLU A 15 -3.30 -3.30 -1.09
CA GLU A 15 -3.07 -2.92 0.31
C GLU A 15 -1.81 -3.58 0.86
N GLY A 16 -1.60 -4.87 0.60
CA GLY A 16 -0.40 -5.58 1.00
C GLY A 16 0.87 -5.00 0.37
N LEU A 17 0.81 -4.62 -0.92
CA LEU A 17 1.92 -3.93 -1.58
C LEU A 17 2.20 -2.58 -0.94
N GLY A 18 1.17 -1.79 -0.65
CA GLY A 18 1.31 -0.50 0.02
C GLY A 18 1.95 -0.61 1.40
N GLU A 19 1.51 -1.55 2.24
CA GLU A 19 2.10 -1.74 3.56
C GLU A 19 3.57 -2.20 3.49
N ARG A 20 3.92 -3.06 2.52
CA ARG A 20 5.33 -3.43 2.27
C ARG A 20 6.19 -2.23 1.89
N VAL A 21 5.72 -1.39 0.95
CA VAL A 21 6.47 -0.19 0.54
C VAL A 21 6.62 0.79 1.70
N ARG A 22 5.59 0.96 2.53
CA ARG A 22 5.65 1.82 3.73
C ARG A 22 6.70 1.32 4.73
N ALA A 23 6.72 0.02 5.00
CA ALA A 23 7.71 -0.61 5.88
C ALA A 23 9.14 -0.45 5.34
N ASP A 24 9.33 -0.68 4.04
CA ASP A 24 10.61 -0.52 3.36
C ASP A 24 11.15 0.91 3.44
N VAL A 25 10.29 1.90 3.19
CA VAL A 25 10.68 3.31 3.25
C VAL A 25 11.04 3.69 4.68
N MET A 26 10.24 3.27 5.67
CA MET A 26 10.58 3.50 7.08
C MET A 26 11.95 2.90 7.44
N ALA A 27 12.20 1.65 7.06
CA ALA A 27 13.46 0.98 7.37
C ALA A 27 14.69 1.62 6.69
N LYS A 28 14.52 2.10 5.44
CA LYS A 28 15.63 2.65 4.63
C LYS A 28 15.90 4.12 4.91
N THR A 29 14.88 4.90 5.25
CA THR A 29 14.98 6.37 5.32
C THR A 29 14.55 6.95 6.66
N GLY A 30 13.92 6.17 7.52
CA GLY A 30 13.31 6.66 8.78
C GLY A 30 12.05 7.49 8.57
N ILE A 31 11.52 7.58 7.34
CA ILE A 31 10.33 8.36 7.03
C ILE A 31 9.10 7.46 7.10
N GLN A 32 8.13 7.87 7.91
CA GLN A 32 6.81 7.24 7.95
C GLN A 32 5.93 7.83 6.84
N LEU A 33 5.60 7.02 5.85
CA LEU A 33 4.60 7.39 4.85
C LEU A 33 3.20 7.31 5.45
N GLU A 34 2.24 8.03 4.88
CA GLU A 34 0.82 7.98 5.23
C GLU A 34 -0.04 7.69 4.00
N TRP A 35 -1.19 7.05 4.20
CA TRP A 35 -2.11 6.77 3.11
C TRP A 35 -2.84 8.06 2.74
N GLU A 36 -2.72 8.47 1.47
CA GLU A 36 -3.52 9.54 0.90
C GLU A 36 -4.92 9.03 0.51
N VAL A 37 -5.00 7.78 0.05
CA VAL A 37 -6.24 7.15 -0.41
C VAL A 37 -7.07 6.59 0.74
N LYS A 38 -8.39 6.75 0.66
CA LYS A 38 -9.32 6.14 1.60
C LYS A 38 -9.55 4.68 1.25
N ARG A 39 -9.41 3.79 2.24
CA ARG A 39 -9.76 2.37 2.14
C ARG A 39 -11.17 2.17 2.64
N VAL A 40 -12.01 1.52 1.85
CA VAL A 40 -13.43 1.23 2.18
C VAL A 40 -13.74 -0.22 1.86
N GLY A 41 -14.57 -0.84 2.70
CA GLY A 41 -14.88 -2.26 2.62
C GLY A 41 -14.73 -2.94 3.97
N ARG A 42 -14.93 -4.26 4.01
CA ARG A 42 -14.64 -5.06 5.18
C ARG A 42 -13.24 -5.67 5.02
N PRO A 43 -12.46 -5.81 6.11
CA PRO A 43 -11.25 -6.61 6.08
C PRO A 43 -11.56 -8.00 5.51
N ALA A 44 -10.67 -8.50 4.66
CA ALA A 44 -10.73 -9.87 4.13
C ALA A 44 -10.44 -10.89 5.22
#